data_AF-A0A947HXQ7-F1
#
_entry.id   AF-A0A947HXQ7-F1
#
_cell.length_a   1.000
_cell.length_b   1.000
_cell.length_c   1.000
_cell.angle_alpha   90.00
_cell.angle_beta   90.00
_cell.angle_gamma   90.00
#
_symmetry.space_group_name_H-M   'P 1'
#
loop_
_entity.id
_entity.type
_entity.pdbx_description
1 polymer ?
#
loop_
_entity_poly.entity_id
_entity_poly.type
_entity_poly.pdbx_seq_one_letter_code
_entity_poly.pdbx_strand_id
1 'polypeptide(L)'
;MSDLPDTPTPMPSPTALPAQFVYYRVPHANRHAAALAVQAMQAALTQQWPGLQATLMRRADATAHTEAAEDTWMETYAHPAGVSAALAQAIAAQASALPSSLIGVRHVETFEPLTLPLHPPLTTPTA
;
A
#
# COMPACT_ATOMS: atom_id res chain seq x y z
N MET A 1 -20.06 -6.59 51.13
CA MET A 1 -20.53 -6.56 49.73
C MET A 1 -19.38 -6.01 48.91
N SER A 2 -18.66 -6.88 48.20
CA SER A 2 -17.49 -6.49 47.40
C SER A 2 -17.96 -5.78 46.14
N ASP A 3 -17.49 -4.55 45.97
CA ASP A 3 -17.58 -3.79 44.74
C ASP A 3 -16.48 -4.32 43.80
N LEU A 4 -16.88 -4.88 42.66
CA LEU A 4 -15.99 -5.36 41.60
C LEU A 4 -15.63 -4.17 40.70
N PRO A 5 -14.36 -3.93 40.35
CA PRO A 5 -14.04 -2.84 39.43
C PRO A 5 -14.55 -3.15 38.01
N ASP A 6 -15.18 -2.12 37.41
CA ASP A 6 -15.58 -2.04 36.01
C ASP A 6 -14.41 -2.47 35.12
N THR A 7 -14.62 -3.54 34.35
CA THR A 7 -13.59 -4.03 33.41
C THR A 7 -13.55 -3.05 32.23
N PRO A 8 -12.40 -2.43 31.89
CA PRO A 8 -12.35 -1.53 30.74
C PRO A 8 -12.75 -2.31 29.50
N THR A 9 -13.80 -1.83 28.82
CA THR A 9 -14.25 -2.36 27.53
C THR A 9 -13.04 -2.40 26.60
N PRO A 10 -12.71 -3.54 25.96
CA PRO A 10 -11.64 -3.56 24.97
C PRO A 10 -12.03 -2.62 23.84
N MET A 11 -11.29 -1.52 23.67
CA MET A 11 -11.44 -0.66 22.50
C MET A 11 -11.26 -1.54 21.25
N PRO A 12 -12.09 -1.41 20.21
CA PRO A 12 -11.82 -2.10 18.96
C PRO A 12 -10.43 -1.68 18.48
N SER A 13 -9.52 -2.64 18.37
CA SER A 13 -8.24 -2.46 17.69
C SER A 13 -8.53 -1.77 16.35
N PRO A 14 -7.75 -0.75 15.93
CA PRO A 14 -7.98 -0.13 14.63
C PRO A 14 -7.93 -1.25 13.60
N THR A 15 -9.07 -1.54 12.98
CA THR A 15 -9.14 -2.43 11.82
C THR A 15 -8.18 -1.81 10.83
N ALA A 16 -7.00 -2.39 10.64
CA ALA A 16 -6.12 -1.91 9.60
C ALA A 16 -6.89 -2.08 8.27
N LEU A 17 -6.77 -1.10 7.38
CA LEU A 17 -7.64 -1.00 6.21
C LEU A 17 -6.84 -1.30 4.95
N PRO A 18 -7.51 -1.68 3.83
CA PRO A 18 -6.81 -2.04 2.61
C PRO A 18 -5.81 -0.98 2.15
N ALA A 19 -4.68 -1.43 1.62
CA ALA A 19 -3.63 -0.60 1.04
C ALA A 19 -3.24 -1.13 -0.34
N GLN A 20 -2.81 -0.23 -1.22
CA GLN A 20 -2.40 -0.57 -2.58
C GLN A 20 -0.89 -0.42 -2.75
N PHE A 21 -0.30 -1.40 -3.42
CA PHE A 21 1.12 -1.47 -3.75
C PHE A 21 1.24 -1.57 -5.25
N VAL A 22 2.10 -0.74 -5.84
CA VAL A 22 2.32 -0.74 -7.28
C VAL A 22 3.80 -0.86 -7.55
N TYR A 23 4.22 -1.84 -8.33
CA TYR A 23 5.62 -1.96 -8.72
C TYR A 23 5.79 -2.00 -10.23
N TYR A 24 6.92 -1.48 -10.70
CA TYR A 24 7.27 -1.40 -12.11
C TYR A 24 8.78 -1.22 -12.28
N ARG A 25 9.24 -1.38 -13.52
CA ARG A 25 10.63 -1.11 -13.90
C ARG A 25 10.80 0.33 -14.39
N VAL A 26 11.94 0.93 -14.08
CA VAL A 26 12.30 2.28 -14.55
C VAL A 26 13.72 2.26 -15.11
N PRO A 27 13.92 2.60 -16.39
CA PRO A 27 15.26 2.73 -16.96
C PRO A 27 16.10 3.76 -16.20
N HIS A 28 17.39 3.49 -16.00
CA HIS A 28 18.28 4.40 -15.27
C HIS A 28 18.34 5.79 -15.90
N ALA A 29 18.28 5.87 -17.23
CA ALA A 29 18.22 7.11 -18.00
C ALA A 29 16.97 7.96 -17.67
N ASN A 30 15.87 7.32 -17.26
CA ASN A 30 14.60 7.97 -16.99
C ASN A 30 14.36 8.26 -15.51
N ARG A 31 15.19 7.73 -14.59
CA ARG A 31 14.99 7.83 -13.13
C ARG A 31 14.60 9.23 -12.67
N HIS A 32 15.34 10.26 -13.09
CA HIS A 32 15.06 11.61 -12.62
C HIS A 32 13.70 12.12 -13.12
N ALA A 33 13.43 12.00 -14.41
CA ALA A 33 12.18 12.44 -15.02
C ALA A 33 10.97 11.64 -14.49
N ALA A 34 11.13 10.32 -14.34
CA ALA A 34 10.10 9.46 -13.77
C ALA A 34 9.80 9.81 -12.30
N ALA A 35 10.82 10.12 -11.49
CA ALA A 35 10.63 10.48 -10.09
C ALA A 35 9.81 11.77 -9.97
N LEU A 36 10.15 12.79 -10.74
CA LEU A 36 9.41 14.05 -10.76
C LEU A 36 7.95 13.85 -11.19
N ALA A 37 7.72 13.07 -12.25
CA ALA A 37 6.36 12.82 -12.74
C ALA A 37 5.51 12.06 -11.71
N VAL A 38 6.06 10.99 -11.11
CA VAL A 38 5.36 10.18 -10.10
C VAL A 38 5.12 10.96 -8.82
N GLN A 39 6.11 11.74 -8.35
CA GLN A 39 5.95 12.58 -7.16
C GLN A 39 4.92 13.70 -7.37
N ALA A 40 4.90 14.33 -8.56
CA ALA A 40 3.89 15.33 -8.90
C ALA A 40 2.47 14.71 -8.92
N MET A 41 2.32 13.52 -9.51
CA MET A 41 1.08 12.75 -9.48
C MET A 41 0.65 12.41 -8.04
N GLN A 42 1.56 11.89 -7.22
CA GLN A 42 1.29 11.56 -5.82
C GLN A 42 0.89 12.81 -5.02
N ALA A 43 1.54 13.94 -5.23
CA ALA A 43 1.18 15.21 -4.60
C ALA A 43 -0.23 15.68 -5.00
N ALA A 44 -0.60 15.55 -6.28
CA ALA A 44 -1.95 15.89 -6.73
C ALA A 44 -3.01 14.95 -6.10
N LEU A 45 -2.71 13.66 -5.98
CA LEU A 45 -3.58 12.68 -5.32
C LEU A 45 -3.78 13.00 -3.84
N THR A 46 -2.72 13.32 -3.09
CA THR A 46 -2.83 13.64 -1.65
C THR A 46 -3.56 14.96 -1.38
N GLN A 47 -3.53 15.90 -2.32
CA GLN A 47 -4.36 17.10 -2.27
C GLN A 47 -5.84 16.80 -2.52
N GLN A 48 -6.15 15.88 -3.44
CA GLN A 48 -7.53 15.49 -3.76
C GLN A 48 -8.16 14.59 -2.70
N TRP A 49 -7.35 13.78 -2.01
CA TRP A 49 -7.79 12.79 -1.02
C TRP A 49 -7.14 13.07 0.33
N PRO A 50 -7.75 13.93 1.17
CA PRO A 50 -7.21 14.26 2.48
C PRO A 50 -6.96 13.02 3.34
N GLY A 51 -5.73 12.86 3.83
CA GLY A 51 -5.33 11.69 4.62
C GLY A 51 -4.68 10.57 3.81
N LEU A 52 -4.70 10.63 2.47
CA LEU A 52 -3.94 9.70 1.63
C LEU A 52 -2.45 9.86 1.91
N GLN A 53 -1.80 8.73 2.19
CA GLN A 53 -0.36 8.60 2.28
C GLN A 53 0.13 7.89 1.02
N ALA A 54 1.00 8.55 0.28
CA ALA A 54 1.64 8.02 -0.91
C ALA A 54 3.16 8.05 -0.73
N THR A 55 3.82 6.92 -0.98
CA THR A 55 5.28 6.81 -0.88
C THR A 55 5.84 6.24 -2.17
N LEU A 56 7.00 6.73 -2.59
CA LEU A 56 7.79 6.17 -3.68
C LEU A 56 9.08 5.57 -3.12
N MET A 57 9.32 4.30 -3.42
CA MET A 57 10.46 3.53 -2.97
C MET A 57 11.16 2.88 -4.15
N ARG A 58 12.43 2.54 -3.97
CA ARG A 58 13.19 1.69 -4.90
C ARG A 58 13.56 0.40 -4.18
N ARG A 59 13.44 -0.73 -4.88
CA ARG A 59 13.90 -2.02 -4.40
C ARG A 59 15.42 -2.02 -4.20
N ALA A 60 15.89 -2.32 -2.98
CA ALA A 60 17.28 -2.14 -2.59
C ALA A 60 18.24 -3.23 -3.13
N ASP A 61 17.75 -4.46 -3.31
CA ASP A 61 18.51 -5.63 -3.78
C ASP A 61 18.58 -5.74 -5.32
N ALA A 62 17.87 -4.86 -6.05
CA ALA A 62 17.80 -4.89 -7.51
C ALA A 62 19.11 -4.50 -8.22
N THR A 63 20.00 -3.74 -7.56
CA THR A 63 21.27 -3.30 -8.13
C THR A 63 22.35 -4.38 -8.13
N ALA A 64 22.17 -5.49 -7.41
CA ALA A 64 23.22 -6.49 -7.23
C ALA A 64 23.21 -7.65 -8.25
N HIS A 65 22.13 -7.82 -9.03
CA HIS A 65 21.89 -9.06 -9.79
C HIS A 65 21.48 -8.88 -11.25
N THR A 66 21.48 -7.66 -11.79
CA THR A 66 21.06 -7.44 -13.18
C THR A 66 22.01 -6.50 -13.91
N GLU A 67 22.63 -7.02 -14.97
CA GLU A 67 23.30 -6.26 -16.05
C GLU A 67 22.37 -5.25 -16.74
N ALA A 68 21.06 -5.31 -16.47
CA ALA A 68 20.06 -4.40 -17.00
C ALA A 68 20.11 -3.05 -16.28
N ALA A 69 20.24 -1.96 -17.04
CA ALA A 69 20.24 -0.57 -16.58
C ALA A 69 18.83 -0.09 -16.16
N GLU A 70 18.17 -0.84 -15.28
CA GLU A 70 16.83 -0.54 -14.77
C GLU A 70 16.73 -0.69 -13.25
N ASP A 71 15.82 0.05 -12.64
CA ASP A 71 15.40 -0.13 -11.24
C ASP A 71 14.04 -0.78 -11.16
N THR A 72 13.76 -1.48 -10.06
CA THR A 72 12.37 -1.72 -9.64
C THR A 72 11.96 -0.65 -8.65
N TRP A 73 10.90 0.08 -8.99
CA TRP A 73 10.27 1.04 -8.08
C TRP A 73 9.00 0.43 -7.50
N MET A 74 8.63 0.90 -6.32
CA MET A 74 7.40 0.56 -5.63
C MET A 74 6.73 1.84 -5.13
N GLU A 75 5.48 2.01 -5.49
CA GLU A 75 4.58 3.01 -4.91
C GLU A 75 3.71 2.32 -3.85
N THR A 76 3.48 2.99 -2.72
CA THR A 76 2.48 2.56 -1.74
C THR A 76 1.43 3.64 -1.56
N TYR A 77 0.19 3.21 -1.39
CA TYR A 77 -0.97 4.06 -1.16
C TYR A 77 -1.76 3.52 0.01
N ALA A 78 -1.88 4.32 1.07
CA ALA A 78 -2.61 3.98 2.28
C ALA A 78 -3.49 5.16 2.69
N HIS A 79 -4.69 4.87 3.20
CA HIS A 79 -5.63 5.90 3.65
C HIS A 79 -6.23 5.49 5.00
N PRO A 80 -6.51 6.43 5.93
CA PRO A 80 -7.11 6.13 7.24
C PRO A 80 -8.48 5.46 7.18
N ALA A 81 -9.17 5.55 6.05
CA ALA A 81 -10.43 4.86 5.75
C ALA A 81 -10.26 3.67 4.76
N GLY A 82 -9.01 3.29 4.47
CA GLY A 82 -8.67 2.27 3.48
C GLY A 82 -8.68 2.77 2.04
N VAL A 83 -7.96 2.06 1.18
CA VAL A 83 -8.02 2.28 -0.26
C VAL A 83 -9.30 1.66 -0.80
N SER A 84 -10.32 2.51 -0.95
CA SER A 84 -11.59 2.12 -1.58
C SER A 84 -11.42 1.90 -3.09
N ALA A 85 -12.40 1.25 -3.73
CA ALA A 85 -12.41 1.08 -5.18
C ALA A 85 -12.39 2.43 -5.93
N ALA A 86 -13.05 3.47 -5.40
CA ALA A 86 -13.05 4.81 -5.99
C ALA A 86 -11.65 5.46 -5.93
N LEU A 87 -10.97 5.33 -4.79
CA LEU A 87 -9.60 5.82 -4.65
C LEU A 87 -8.62 5.03 -5.55
N ALA A 88 -8.76 3.71 -5.62
CA ALA A 88 -7.97 2.88 -6.53
C ALA A 88 -8.16 3.28 -8.01
N GLN A 89 -9.40 3.60 -8.42
CA GLN A 89 -9.70 4.11 -9.76
C GLN A 89 -9.08 5.50 -9.99
N ALA A 90 -9.12 6.39 -9.00
CA ALA A 90 -8.48 7.71 -9.09
C ALA A 90 -6.95 7.59 -9.25
N ILE A 91 -6.30 6.70 -8.50
CA ILE A 91 -4.87 6.40 -8.63
C ILE A 91 -4.57 5.88 -10.05
N ALA A 92 -5.35 4.92 -10.55
CA ALA A 92 -5.17 4.37 -11.89
C ALA A 92 -5.38 5.44 -12.99
N ALA A 93 -6.40 6.29 -12.84
CA ALA A 93 -6.70 7.36 -13.79
C ALA A 93 -5.55 8.37 -13.87
N GLN A 94 -5.03 8.85 -12.74
CA GLN A 94 -3.90 9.78 -12.75
C GLN A 94 -2.62 9.12 -13.28
N ALA A 95 -2.37 7.87 -12.93
CA ALA A 95 -1.20 7.15 -13.42
C ALA A 95 -1.24 6.88 -14.93
N SER A 96 -2.42 6.83 -15.56
CA SER A 96 -2.53 6.69 -17.01
C SER A 96 -2.03 7.91 -17.77
N ALA A 97 -1.93 9.07 -17.11
CA ALA A 97 -1.33 10.28 -17.67
C ALA A 97 0.21 10.30 -17.57
N LEU A 98 0.83 9.36 -16.86
CA LEU A 98 2.29 9.23 -16.84
C LEU A 98 2.78 8.78 -18.23
N PRO A 99 3.82 9.42 -18.80
CA PRO A 99 4.35 9.00 -20.08
C PRO A 99 4.86 7.55 -20.03
N SER A 100 4.31 6.69 -20.88
CA SER A 100 4.72 5.28 -20.98
C SER A 100 6.17 5.10 -21.42
N SER A 101 6.80 6.14 -21.95
CA SER A 101 8.23 6.16 -22.26
C SER A 101 9.12 6.28 -21.03
N LEU A 102 8.60 6.72 -19.88
CA LEU A 102 9.37 6.93 -18.65
C LEU A 102 9.43 5.70 -17.76
N ILE A 103 8.36 4.91 -17.73
CA ILE A 103 8.17 3.79 -16.81
C ILE A 103 7.64 2.55 -17.54
N GLY A 104 8.01 1.38 -17.04
CA GLY A 104 7.46 0.11 -17.50
C GLY A 104 6.02 -0.13 -17.04
N VAL A 105 5.49 -1.32 -17.37
CA VAL A 105 4.15 -1.74 -16.97
C VAL A 105 4.01 -1.73 -15.45
N ARG A 106 2.91 -1.12 -14.96
CA ARG A 106 2.56 -1.05 -13.55
C ARG A 106 1.81 -2.31 -13.14
N HIS A 107 2.37 -3.04 -12.17
CA HIS A 107 1.73 -4.17 -11.52
C HIS A 107 1.08 -3.68 -10.23
N VAL A 108 -0.23 -3.84 -10.10
CA VAL A 108 -1.03 -3.32 -8.99
C VAL A 108 -1.49 -4.48 -8.12
N GLU A 109 -1.22 -4.38 -6.82
CA GLU A 109 -1.63 -5.34 -5.82
C GLU A 109 -2.35 -4.58 -4.69
N THR A 110 -3.39 -5.20 -4.12
CA THR A 110 -4.11 -4.65 -2.97
C THR A 110 -4.06 -5.67 -1.85
N PHE A 111 -3.68 -5.21 -0.67
CA PHE A 111 -3.56 -6.05 0.52
C PHE A 111 -4.46 -5.51 1.62
N GLU A 112 -5.08 -6.42 2.34
CA GLU A 112 -5.81 -6.16 3.57
C GLU A 112 -5.09 -6.85 4.73
N PRO A 113 -5.31 -6.42 5.98
CA PRO A 113 -4.67 -7.08 7.10
C PRO A 113 -5.15 -8.51 7.27
N LEU A 114 -4.20 -9.38 7.59
CA LEU A 114 -4.50 -10.75 7.94
C LEU A 114 -5.25 -10.79 9.29
N THR A 115 -6.54 -11.11 9.23
CA THR A 115 -7.33 -11.41 10.43
C THR A 115 -7.35 -12.91 10.63
N LEU A 116 -6.64 -13.39 11.65
CA LEU A 116 -6.68 -14.81 12.02
C LEU A 116 -7.86 -15.04 12.97
N PRO A 117 -8.72 -16.04 12.73
CA PRO A 117 -9.69 -16.45 13.73
C PRO A 117 -8.95 -16.96 14.97
N LEU A 118 -9.36 -16.49 16.15
CA LEU A 118 -8.90 -17.09 17.41
C LEU A 118 -9.32 -18.57 17.41
N HIS A 119 -8.37 -19.47 17.66
CA HIS A 119 -8.58 -20.92 17.67
C HIS A 119 -9.85 -21.28 18.44
N PRO A 120 -10.75 -22.14 17.92
CA PRO A 120 -11.81 -22.70 18.75
C PRO A 120 -11.17 -23.50 19.89
N PRO A 121 -11.76 -23.50 21.11
CA PRO A 121 -11.23 -24.29 22.22
C PRO A 121 -11.21 -25.77 21.81
N LEU A 122 -10.09 -26.44 22.09
CA LEU A 122 -9.96 -27.89 21.97
C LEU A 122 -11.10 -28.54 22.79
N THR A 123 -12.13 -29.05 22.12
CA THR A 123 -13.10 -29.94 22.75
C THR A 123 -12.40 -31.25 23.03
N THR A 124 -12.02 -31.47 24.28
CA THR A 124 -11.57 -32.78 24.77
C THR A 124 -12.69 -33.79 24.54
N PRO A 125 -12.44 -34.93 23.88
CA PRO A 125 -13.43 -35.99 23.80
C PRO A 125 -13.63 -36.58 25.21
N THR A 126 -14.86 -36.53 25.72
CA THR A 126 -15.28 -37.27 26.90
C THR A 126 -15.26 -38.76 26.56
N ALA A 127 -14.48 -39.52 27.32
CA ALA A 127 -14.44 -40.99 27.30
C ALA A 127 -15.63 -41.59 28.05
#